data_AF-A0A7X9INN4-F1
#
_entry.id   AF-A0A7X9INN4-F1
#
_cell.length_a   1.000
_cell.length_b   1.000
_cell.length_c   1.000
_cell.angle_alpha   90.00
_cell.angle_beta   90.00
_cell.angle_gamma   90.00
#
_symmetry.space_group_name_H-M   'P 1'
#
loop_
_entity.id
_entity.type
_entity.pdbx_description
1 polymer ?
#
loop_
_entity_poly.entity_id
_entity_poly.type
_entity_poly.pdbx_seq_one_letter_code
_entity_poly.pdbx_strand_id
1 'polypeptide(L)'
;MMVKKRPPADKNGLSDFCGSLARHWNFRTSFELFRLNRPPASPPQLLALSAWPSFELYAEKMSFISGDGSYLLRVIENKMSGNLEGHLIHSLPQKYQQVFIELEGLAGEYLTDSHGLVNFGKIELDTSQVRVNLCPPVAIFKFKHLWSCPAVKIYPELISTGWEQTVLDLEYFSATPDQVLKVQIGNIPEGREIARVVLVTNQQETLIAVPQKRLCLFELPAGARDGQFNIYE
;
A
#
# COMPACT_ATOMS: atom_id res chain seq x y z
N MET A 1 -12.63 -36.49 38.91
CA MET A 1 -12.65 -35.10 38.40
C MET A 1 -13.21 -35.11 36.98
N MET A 2 -14.36 -34.48 36.76
CA MET A 2 -14.93 -34.32 35.41
C MET A 2 -14.16 -33.22 34.67
N VAL A 3 -13.57 -33.55 33.53
CA VAL A 3 -12.97 -32.59 32.60
C VAL A 3 -14.11 -31.85 31.92
N LYS A 4 -14.36 -30.60 32.33
CA LYS A 4 -15.26 -29.68 31.60
C LYS A 4 -14.65 -29.43 30.22
N LYS A 5 -15.25 -30.01 29.17
CA LYS A 5 -14.99 -29.63 27.77
C LYS A 5 -15.27 -28.14 27.64
N ARG A 6 -14.28 -27.36 27.19
CA ARG A 6 -14.49 -25.97 26.77
C ARG A 6 -15.53 -25.95 25.64
N PRO A 7 -16.46 -24.98 25.63
CA PRO A 7 -17.34 -24.80 24.49
C PRO A 7 -16.50 -24.48 23.25
N PRO A 8 -16.95 -24.86 22.04
CA PRO A 8 -16.25 -24.54 20.81
C PRO A 8 -16.12 -23.02 20.66
N ALA A 9 -14.98 -22.55 20.16
CA ALA A 9 -14.74 -21.14 19.88
C ALA A 9 -15.86 -20.60 18.98
N ASP A 10 -16.44 -19.47 19.38
CA ASP A 10 -17.59 -18.85 18.71
C ASP A 10 -17.35 -18.69 17.22
N LYS A 11 -18.28 -19.23 16.41
CA LYS A 11 -18.31 -19.07 14.94
C LYS A 11 -18.33 -17.59 14.50
N ASN A 12 -18.73 -16.69 15.40
CA ASN A 12 -18.75 -15.24 15.20
C ASN A 12 -17.35 -14.65 15.03
N GLY A 13 -16.32 -15.20 15.69
CA GLY A 13 -14.96 -14.68 15.55
C GLY A 13 -14.38 -14.83 14.14
N LEU A 14 -14.80 -15.87 13.42
CA LEU A 14 -14.35 -16.13 12.06
C LEU A 14 -15.10 -15.25 11.04
N SER A 15 -16.40 -14.99 11.26
CA SER A 15 -17.15 -14.03 10.44
C SER A 15 -16.73 -12.58 10.70
N ASP A 16 -16.39 -12.23 11.94
CA ASP A 16 -15.89 -10.89 12.29
C ASP A 16 -14.48 -10.69 11.75
N PHE A 17 -13.64 -11.73 11.77
CA PHE A 17 -12.34 -11.72 11.13
C PHE A 17 -12.45 -11.61 9.60
N CYS A 18 -13.25 -12.46 8.95
CA CYS A 18 -13.49 -12.37 7.51
C CYS A 18 -14.15 -11.04 7.11
N GLY A 19 -15.05 -10.52 7.94
CA GLY A 19 -15.66 -9.21 7.77
C GLY A 19 -14.63 -8.07 7.94
N SER A 20 -13.66 -8.21 8.84
CA SER A 20 -12.56 -7.25 8.98
C SER A 20 -11.58 -7.26 7.79
N LEU A 21 -11.45 -8.40 7.10
CA LEU A 21 -10.67 -8.51 5.86
C LEU A 21 -11.38 -7.86 4.66
N ALA A 22 -12.71 -7.74 4.70
CA ALA A 22 -13.55 -7.22 3.61
C ALA A 22 -14.09 -5.79 3.85
N ARG A 23 -13.82 -5.16 4.99
CA ARG A 23 -14.15 -3.74 5.21
C ARG A 23 -13.31 -2.87 4.28
N HIS A 24 -13.84 -1.72 3.85
CA HIS A 24 -13.03 -0.61 3.37
C HIS A 24 -12.08 -0.14 4.49
N TRP A 25 -10.79 0.02 4.20
CA TRP A 25 -9.80 0.35 5.21
C TRP A 25 -9.87 1.86 5.46
N ASN A 26 -10.35 2.22 6.64
CA ASN A 26 -10.48 3.61 7.08
C ASN A 26 -9.11 4.17 7.47
N PHE A 27 -8.22 4.37 6.49
CA PHE A 27 -6.95 5.05 6.72
C PHE A 27 -7.22 6.46 7.23
N ARG A 28 -6.76 6.75 8.44
CA ARG A 28 -6.96 8.06 9.05
C ARG A 28 -6.25 9.17 8.27
N THR A 29 -5.16 8.82 7.59
CA THR A 29 -4.30 9.76 6.85
C THR A 29 -4.66 9.89 5.38
N SER A 30 -5.80 9.32 4.96
CA SER A 30 -6.29 9.47 3.59
C SER A 30 -6.71 10.90 3.28
N PHE A 31 -6.50 11.34 2.03
CA PHE A 31 -7.04 12.60 1.52
C PHE A 31 -7.62 12.43 0.12
N GLU A 32 -8.60 13.27 -0.21
CA GLU A 32 -9.34 13.20 -1.46
C GLU A 32 -8.58 13.89 -2.61
N LEU A 33 -8.67 13.31 -3.81
CA LEU A 33 -8.35 13.97 -5.08
C LEU A 33 -9.63 14.40 -5.80
N PHE A 34 -9.56 15.55 -6.45
CA PHE A 34 -10.65 16.14 -7.19
C PHE A 34 -10.52 15.86 -8.68
N ARG A 35 -11.63 15.49 -9.32
CA ARG A 35 -11.66 15.25 -10.76
C ARG A 35 -11.28 16.51 -11.53
N LEU A 36 -10.33 16.38 -12.45
CA LEU A 36 -10.04 17.40 -13.44
C LEU A 36 -11.11 17.34 -14.56
N ASN A 37 -12.01 18.32 -14.58
CA ASN A 37 -13.05 18.45 -15.62
C ASN A 37 -12.53 19.03 -16.95
N ARG A 38 -11.23 18.90 -17.23
CA ARG A 38 -10.66 19.30 -18.53
C ARG A 38 -10.81 18.12 -19.49
N PRO A 39 -11.12 18.36 -20.78
CA PRO A 39 -11.07 17.29 -21.78
C PRO A 39 -9.70 16.61 -21.70
N PRO A 40 -9.61 15.27 -21.87
CA PRO A 40 -8.34 14.56 -21.80
C PRO A 40 -7.36 15.30 -22.70
N ALA A 41 -6.24 15.74 -22.11
CA ALA A 41 -5.24 16.48 -22.88
C ALA A 41 -4.92 15.65 -24.12
N SER A 42 -4.95 16.29 -25.28
CA SER A 42 -4.55 15.63 -26.51
C SER A 42 -3.15 15.01 -26.34
N PRO A 43 -2.77 14.05 -27.20
CA PRO A 43 -1.67 13.14 -26.92
C PRO A 43 -0.25 13.72 -26.78
N PRO A 44 0.12 14.99 -27.08
CA PRO A 44 1.55 15.32 -27.09
C PRO A 44 2.22 15.39 -25.71
N GLN A 45 1.49 15.22 -24.60
CA GLN A 45 2.09 15.12 -23.25
C GLN A 45 2.41 13.69 -22.79
N LEU A 46 2.16 12.67 -23.63
CA LEU A 46 2.61 11.28 -23.40
C LEU A 46 4.13 11.09 -23.64
N LEU A 47 4.83 12.08 -24.18
CA LEU A 47 6.22 11.95 -24.64
C LEU A 47 7.30 12.03 -23.54
N ALA A 48 6.94 12.28 -22.28
CA ALA A 48 7.94 12.45 -21.21
C ALA A 48 8.28 11.16 -20.44
N LEU A 49 7.55 10.06 -20.66
CA LEU A 49 7.68 8.84 -19.87
C LEU A 49 7.90 7.63 -20.78
N SER A 50 9.17 7.47 -21.18
CA SER A 50 9.86 6.23 -21.54
C SER A 50 9.02 5.01 -21.99
N ALA A 51 9.15 4.68 -23.28
CA ALA A 51 9.09 3.30 -23.84
C ALA A 51 7.75 2.51 -23.78
N TRP A 52 6.59 3.16 -23.94
CA TRP A 52 5.33 2.44 -24.14
C TRP A 52 5.01 2.23 -25.64
N PRO A 53 4.45 1.07 -26.04
CA PRO A 53 4.02 0.84 -27.42
C PRO A 53 2.85 1.78 -27.77
N SER A 54 2.89 2.28 -29.01
CA SER A 54 1.88 3.07 -29.74
C SER A 54 0.66 3.60 -28.96
N PHE A 55 0.53 4.93 -28.95
CA PHE A 55 -0.61 5.75 -28.50
C PHE A 55 -2.00 5.32 -29.02
N GLU A 56 -2.07 4.38 -29.97
CA GLU A 56 -3.31 3.79 -30.47
C GLU A 56 -3.95 2.82 -29.46
N LEU A 57 -3.16 2.29 -28.51
CA LEU A 57 -3.58 1.25 -27.58
C LEU A 57 -4.06 1.77 -26.22
N TYR A 58 -3.70 3.00 -25.85
CA TYR A 58 -3.96 3.54 -24.52
C TYR A 58 -4.66 4.90 -24.61
N ALA A 59 -5.75 5.09 -23.87
CA ALA A 59 -6.44 6.38 -23.79
C ALA A 59 -6.69 6.78 -22.34
N GLU A 60 -6.41 8.04 -22.01
CA GLU A 60 -6.80 8.61 -20.73
C GLU A 60 -8.33 8.67 -20.62
N LYS A 61 -8.87 8.13 -19.53
CA LYS A 61 -10.30 8.17 -19.20
C LYS A 61 -10.64 9.33 -18.28
N MET A 62 -9.79 9.58 -17.31
CA MET A 62 -9.99 10.57 -16.26
C MET A 62 -8.69 10.90 -15.57
N SER A 63 -8.65 12.08 -14.99
CA SER A 63 -7.54 12.54 -14.17
C SER A 63 -8.08 13.20 -12.90
N PHE A 64 -7.34 13.04 -11.80
CA PHE A 64 -7.66 13.59 -10.50
C PHE A 64 -6.46 14.33 -9.93
N ILE A 65 -6.69 15.45 -9.25
CA ILE A 65 -5.65 16.32 -8.71
C ILE A 65 -5.94 16.65 -7.24
N SER A 66 -4.92 16.75 -6.41
CA SER A 66 -5.08 17.23 -5.04
C SER A 66 -5.40 18.74 -5.03
N GLY A 67 -5.99 19.23 -3.93
CA GLY A 67 -6.37 20.64 -3.80
C GLY A 67 -5.20 21.63 -3.86
N ASP A 68 -3.99 21.18 -3.48
CA ASP A 68 -2.74 21.93 -3.58
C ASP A 68 -2.01 21.74 -4.93
N GLY A 69 -2.52 20.88 -5.81
CA GLY A 69 -1.95 20.57 -7.12
C GLY A 69 -0.70 19.68 -7.11
N SER A 70 -0.29 19.15 -5.96
CA SER A 70 0.97 18.39 -5.83
C SER A 70 0.87 16.93 -6.29
N TYR A 71 -0.31 16.33 -6.21
CA TYR A 71 -0.60 14.97 -6.69
C TYR A 71 -1.46 15.01 -7.95
N LEU A 72 -1.13 14.15 -8.90
CA LEU A 72 -1.93 13.88 -10.09
C LEU A 72 -2.09 12.37 -10.26
N LEU A 73 -3.32 11.87 -10.24
CA LEU A 73 -3.65 10.51 -10.65
C LEU A 73 -4.25 10.53 -12.05
N ARG A 74 -3.65 9.84 -13.00
CA ARG A 74 -4.22 9.62 -14.34
C ARG A 74 -4.74 8.19 -14.43
N VAL A 75 -5.98 8.01 -14.87
CA VAL A 75 -6.55 6.70 -15.16
C VAL A 75 -6.60 6.48 -16.66
N ILE A 76 -5.94 5.43 -17.11
CA ILE A 76 -5.69 5.11 -18.51
C ILE A 76 -6.38 3.78 -18.81
N GLU A 77 -7.10 3.70 -19.92
CA GLU A 77 -7.67 2.47 -20.44
C GLU A 77 -6.79 1.90 -21.54
N ASN A 78 -6.43 0.62 -21.41
CA ASN A 78 -5.92 -0.17 -22.52
C ASN A 78 -7.11 -0.56 -23.43
N LYS A 79 -7.14 -0.04 -24.65
CA LYS A 79 -8.23 -0.24 -25.62
C LYS A 79 -8.38 -1.68 -26.10
N MET A 80 -7.31 -2.48 -26.06
CA MET A 80 -7.34 -3.87 -26.50
C MET A 80 -7.87 -4.80 -25.41
N SER A 81 -7.43 -4.60 -24.16
CA SER A 81 -7.84 -5.44 -23.05
C SER A 81 -9.09 -4.93 -22.35
N GLY A 82 -9.37 -3.62 -22.40
CA GLY A 82 -10.36 -2.94 -21.58
C GLY A 82 -9.93 -2.74 -20.13
N ASN A 83 -8.68 -3.05 -19.77
CA ASN A 83 -8.17 -2.87 -18.42
C ASN A 83 -7.90 -1.39 -18.14
N LEU A 84 -8.16 -0.97 -16.90
CA LEU A 84 -7.78 0.33 -16.40
C LEU A 84 -6.51 0.26 -15.57
N GLU A 85 -5.65 1.24 -15.79
CA GLU A 85 -4.41 1.45 -15.06
C GLU A 85 -4.40 2.87 -14.48
N GLY A 86 -3.90 3.00 -13.26
CA GLY A 86 -3.68 4.28 -12.60
C GLY A 86 -2.20 4.64 -12.62
N HIS A 87 -1.91 5.91 -12.84
CA HIS A 87 -0.56 6.46 -12.72
C HIS A 87 -0.61 7.64 -11.75
N LEU A 88 -0.12 7.41 -10.54
CA LEU A 88 0.05 8.43 -9.52
C LEU A 88 1.38 9.16 -9.73
N ILE A 89 1.30 10.47 -9.84
CA ILE A 89 2.42 11.34 -10.20
C ILE A 89 2.62 12.36 -9.07
N HIS A 90 3.86 12.45 -8.60
CA HIS A 90 4.33 13.48 -7.67
C HIS A 90 5.82 13.75 -7.92
N SER A 91 6.31 14.93 -7.54
CA SER A 91 7.73 15.30 -7.63
C SER A 91 8.67 14.50 -6.70
N LEU A 92 8.11 13.72 -5.77
CA LEU A 92 8.84 13.05 -4.70
C LEU A 92 8.49 11.55 -4.71
N PRO A 93 9.47 10.63 -4.85
CA PRO A 93 9.23 9.19 -4.87
C PRO A 93 8.34 8.67 -3.75
N GLN A 94 8.62 9.08 -2.51
CA GLN A 94 7.87 8.68 -1.33
C GLN A 94 6.39 9.12 -1.29
N LYS A 95 5.98 9.95 -2.24
CA LYS A 95 4.60 10.45 -2.38
C LYS A 95 3.82 9.74 -3.48
N TYR A 96 4.47 8.95 -4.34
CA TYR A 96 3.76 8.17 -5.36
C TYR A 96 4.03 6.66 -5.29
N GLN A 97 5.12 6.24 -4.65
CA GLN A 97 5.47 4.83 -4.49
C GLN A 97 4.75 4.22 -3.29
N GLN A 98 4.19 3.02 -3.45
CA GLN A 98 3.52 2.30 -2.37
C GLN A 98 2.44 3.16 -1.70
N VAL A 99 1.63 3.85 -2.49
CA VAL A 99 0.51 4.65 -2.02
C VAL A 99 -0.75 3.84 -2.22
N PHE A 100 -1.57 3.71 -1.18
CA PHE A 100 -2.90 3.13 -1.34
C PHE A 100 -3.82 4.11 -2.05
N ILE A 101 -4.54 3.60 -3.04
CA ILE A 101 -5.55 4.29 -3.82
C ILE A 101 -6.87 3.58 -3.59
N GLU A 102 -7.83 4.33 -3.09
CA GLU A 102 -9.22 3.89 -2.98
C GLU A 102 -10.04 4.65 -4.03
N LEU A 103 -10.82 3.92 -4.80
CA LEU A 103 -11.80 4.46 -5.73
C LEU A 103 -13.18 4.25 -5.12
N GLU A 104 -13.79 5.32 -4.60
CA GLU A 104 -15.11 5.25 -3.98
C GLU A 104 -16.13 4.70 -4.99
N GLY A 105 -16.88 3.69 -4.56
CA GLY A 105 -17.81 2.95 -5.43
C GLY A 105 -17.26 1.62 -5.97
N LEU A 106 -15.98 1.31 -5.74
CA LEU A 106 -15.40 -0.01 -6.02
C LEU A 106 -15.03 -0.76 -4.75
N ALA A 107 -15.23 -2.08 -4.78
CA ALA A 107 -14.79 -2.97 -3.70
C ALA A 107 -13.29 -3.27 -3.86
N GLY A 108 -12.43 -2.39 -3.36
CA GLY A 108 -11.00 -2.68 -3.31
C GLY A 108 -10.13 -1.46 -3.04
N GLU A 109 -8.93 -1.76 -2.55
CA GLU A 109 -7.82 -0.83 -2.42
C GLU A 109 -6.70 -1.30 -3.31
N TYR A 110 -6.02 -0.34 -3.91
CA TYR A 110 -4.99 -0.62 -4.88
C TYR A 110 -3.69 0.05 -4.44
N LEU A 111 -2.60 -0.70 -4.45
CA LEU A 111 -1.30 -0.21 -4.01
C LEU A 111 -0.43 0.10 -5.23
N THR A 112 0.11 1.31 -5.29
CA THR A 112 1.03 1.67 -6.38
C THR A 112 2.39 0.98 -6.24
N ASP A 113 2.99 0.66 -7.38
CA ASP A 113 4.33 0.07 -7.43
C ASP A 113 5.45 1.11 -7.22
N SER A 114 6.71 0.72 -7.48
CA SER A 114 7.88 1.62 -7.41
C SER A 114 7.88 2.75 -8.44
N HIS A 115 6.98 2.74 -9.40
CA HIS A 115 6.82 3.74 -10.45
C HIS A 115 5.54 4.56 -10.30
N GLY A 116 4.74 4.31 -9.26
CA GLY A 116 3.46 4.98 -9.08
C GLY A 116 2.35 4.39 -9.94
N LEU A 117 2.58 3.22 -10.55
CA LEU A 117 1.61 2.54 -11.40
C LEU A 117 0.77 1.58 -10.59
N VAL A 118 -0.49 1.41 -11.00
CA VAL A 118 -1.40 0.45 -10.40
C VAL A 118 -2.34 -0.12 -11.44
N ASN A 119 -2.63 -1.41 -11.37
CA ASN A 119 -3.58 -2.06 -12.27
C ASN A 119 -4.92 -2.21 -11.56
N PHE A 120 -5.95 -1.51 -12.03
CA PHE A 120 -7.29 -1.61 -11.48
C PHE A 120 -8.08 -2.79 -12.05
N GLY A 121 -7.61 -3.38 -13.15
CA GLY A 121 -8.28 -4.45 -13.87
C GLY A 121 -9.44 -3.95 -14.74
N LYS A 122 -10.37 -4.86 -15.07
CA LYS A 122 -11.60 -4.53 -15.81
C LYS A 122 -12.68 -4.13 -14.81
N ILE A 123 -12.80 -2.83 -14.60
CA ILE A 123 -13.79 -2.26 -13.69
C ILE A 123 -14.70 -1.32 -14.47
N GLU A 124 -16.01 -1.48 -14.28
CA GLU A 124 -16.98 -0.51 -14.77
C GLU A 124 -17.03 0.66 -13.79
N LEU A 125 -16.30 1.73 -14.11
CA LEU A 125 -16.33 2.97 -13.33
C LEU A 125 -17.39 3.91 -13.90
N ASP A 126 -18.38 4.27 -13.09
CA ASP A 126 -19.22 5.43 -13.39
C ASP A 126 -18.38 6.69 -13.22
N THR A 127 -17.84 7.14 -14.35
CA THR A 127 -16.97 8.30 -14.42
C THR A 127 -17.57 9.58 -13.81
N SER A 128 -18.89 9.68 -13.65
CA SER A 128 -19.56 10.89 -13.15
C SER A 128 -19.46 11.06 -11.63
N GLN A 129 -19.21 10.00 -10.87
CA GLN A 129 -19.26 10.03 -9.39
C GLN A 129 -18.02 9.45 -8.70
N VAL A 130 -16.97 9.07 -9.45
CA VAL A 130 -15.76 8.52 -8.85
C VAL A 130 -15.11 9.56 -7.94
N ARG A 131 -14.99 9.22 -6.65
CA ARG A 131 -14.08 9.91 -5.72
C ARG A 131 -12.85 9.05 -5.53
N VAL A 132 -11.73 9.70 -5.31
CA VAL A 132 -10.43 9.03 -5.15
C VAL A 132 -9.82 9.48 -3.85
N ASN A 133 -9.51 8.53 -2.98
CA ASN A 133 -8.71 8.80 -1.79
C ASN A 133 -7.31 8.22 -1.96
N LEU A 134 -6.31 8.98 -1.54
CA LEU A 134 -4.93 8.53 -1.46
C LEU A 134 -4.51 8.38 0.00
N CYS A 135 -3.83 7.30 0.33
CA CYS A 135 -3.15 7.12 1.61
C CYS A 135 -1.65 6.84 1.35
N PRO A 136 -0.79 7.88 1.39
CA PRO A 136 0.65 7.69 1.36
C PRO A 136 1.16 7.12 2.69
N PRO A 137 2.36 6.51 2.73
CA PRO A 137 2.92 6.01 3.98
C PRO A 137 3.23 7.14 4.96
N VAL A 138 2.94 6.91 6.25
CA VAL A 138 3.28 7.83 7.33
C VAL A 138 4.72 7.70 7.78
N ALA A 139 5.35 6.54 7.58
CA ALA A 139 6.76 6.31 7.84
C ALA A 139 7.34 5.25 6.91
N ILE A 140 8.58 5.46 6.46
CA ILE A 140 9.30 4.57 5.57
C ILE A 140 10.63 4.18 6.23
N PHE A 141 10.88 2.88 6.34
CA PHE A 141 12.10 2.32 6.91
C PHE A 141 12.78 1.48 5.85
N LYS A 142 14.06 1.72 5.59
CA LYS A 142 14.86 0.80 4.78
C LYS A 142 15.74 -0.04 5.67
N PHE A 143 15.96 -1.27 5.26
CA PHE A 143 16.85 -2.16 5.97
C PHE A 143 17.70 -2.98 5.00
N LYS A 144 18.84 -3.40 5.51
CA LYS A 144 19.69 -4.41 4.90
C LYS A 144 19.90 -5.52 5.91
N HIS A 145 19.67 -6.76 5.49
CA HIS A 145 19.81 -7.91 6.36
C HIS A 145 21.28 -8.12 6.68
N LEU A 146 21.59 -8.07 7.98
CA LEU A 146 22.91 -8.38 8.50
C LEU A 146 22.87 -9.79 9.10
N TRP A 147 23.43 -10.77 8.38
CA TRP A 147 23.44 -12.18 8.78
C TRP A 147 24.04 -12.44 10.16
N SER A 148 24.84 -11.51 10.68
CA SER A 148 25.45 -11.58 12.01
C SER A 148 24.53 -11.13 13.15
N CYS A 149 23.35 -10.57 12.88
CA CYS A 149 22.48 -10.00 13.89
C CYS A 149 21.03 -10.48 13.70
N PRO A 150 20.57 -11.48 14.50
CA PRO A 150 19.21 -12.02 14.36
C PRO A 150 18.13 -11.02 14.76
N ALA A 151 18.48 -10.01 15.56
CA ALA A 151 17.59 -8.93 15.96
C ALA A 151 18.23 -7.57 15.64
N VAL A 152 17.50 -6.68 14.99
CA VAL A 152 17.99 -5.35 14.60
C VAL A 152 16.92 -4.29 14.84
N LYS A 153 17.34 -3.13 15.35
CA LYS A 153 16.47 -1.95 15.44
C LYS A 153 16.76 -1.03 14.26
N ILE A 154 15.72 -0.64 13.52
CA ILE A 154 15.83 0.31 12.42
C ILE A 154 14.99 1.56 12.66
N TYR A 155 15.46 2.66 12.10
CA TYR A 155 14.89 4.00 12.20
C TYR A 155 14.34 4.43 10.84
N PRO A 156 13.32 5.29 10.81
CA PRO A 156 12.69 5.71 9.57
C PRO A 156 13.64 6.62 8.79
N GLU A 157 13.71 6.44 7.47
CA GLU A 157 14.40 7.38 6.58
C GLU A 157 13.51 8.58 6.26
N LEU A 158 12.19 8.35 6.20
CA LEU A 158 11.20 9.37 5.89
C LEU A 158 10.01 9.21 6.83
N ILE A 159 9.53 10.34 7.35
CA ILE A 159 8.48 10.34 8.36
C ILE A 159 7.55 11.53 8.20
N SER A 160 6.26 11.28 8.42
CA SER A 160 5.23 12.30 8.54
C SER A 160 5.22 12.88 9.94
N THR A 161 4.68 14.09 10.07
CA THR A 161 4.63 14.82 11.34
C THR A 161 3.91 14.02 12.43
N GLY A 162 4.53 13.96 13.61
CA GLY A 162 4.05 13.26 14.78
C GLY A 162 4.44 11.77 14.85
N TRP A 163 5.10 11.21 13.83
CA TRP A 163 5.59 9.82 13.87
C TRP A 163 7.10 9.69 14.18
N GLU A 164 7.81 10.81 14.41
CA GLU A 164 9.27 10.93 14.37
C GLU A 164 10.03 9.97 15.29
N GLN A 165 9.42 9.55 16.40
CA GLN A 165 10.05 8.65 17.38
C GLN A 165 9.85 7.16 17.09
N THR A 166 9.06 6.82 16.06
CA THR A 166 8.69 5.44 15.73
C THR A 166 9.92 4.64 15.31
N VAL A 167 10.01 3.41 15.81
CA VAL A 167 11.10 2.48 15.49
C VAL A 167 10.55 1.11 15.13
N LEU A 168 11.30 0.34 14.35
CA LEU A 168 11.00 -1.07 14.09
C LEU A 168 12.08 -1.94 14.72
N ASP A 169 11.64 -2.89 15.55
CA ASP A 169 12.46 -3.99 16.04
C ASP A 169 12.18 -5.22 15.16
N LEU A 170 13.20 -5.63 14.41
CA LEU A 170 13.19 -6.76 13.50
C LEU A 170 13.81 -7.97 14.17
N GLU A 171 13.20 -9.14 14.05
CA GLU A 171 13.74 -10.41 14.55
C GLU A 171 13.53 -11.52 13.51
N TYR A 172 14.61 -12.14 13.05
CA TYR A 172 14.59 -13.19 12.03
C TYR A 172 14.58 -14.57 12.67
N PHE A 173 13.65 -15.40 12.20
CA PHE A 173 13.55 -16.81 12.58
C PHE A 173 13.79 -17.67 11.35
N SER A 174 14.73 -18.62 11.45
CA SER A 174 14.92 -19.66 10.45
C SER A 174 14.04 -20.86 10.81
N ALA A 175 13.00 -21.10 10.00
CA ALA A 175 12.24 -22.34 10.03
C ALA A 175 12.39 -22.98 8.65
N THR A 176 13.40 -23.83 8.46
CA THR A 176 13.67 -24.47 7.15
C THR A 176 12.37 -25.01 6.53
N PRO A 177 12.02 -24.64 5.27
CA PRO A 177 12.80 -23.89 4.28
C PRO A 177 12.61 -22.36 4.26
N ASP A 178 11.69 -21.80 5.06
CA ASP A 178 11.26 -20.41 4.98
C ASP A 178 11.87 -19.52 6.08
N GLN A 179 12.11 -18.26 5.77
CA GLN A 179 12.52 -17.27 6.76
C GLN A 179 11.31 -16.47 7.22
N VAL A 180 11.06 -16.44 8.52
CA VAL A 180 10.01 -15.62 9.11
C VAL A 180 10.64 -14.37 9.71
N LEU A 181 10.17 -13.20 9.30
CA LEU A 181 10.55 -11.92 9.86
C LEU A 181 9.45 -11.40 10.77
N LYS A 182 9.78 -11.30 12.05
CA LYS A 182 8.94 -10.64 13.03
C LYS A 182 9.29 -9.17 13.10
N VAL A 183 8.27 -8.33 13.06
CA VAL A 183 8.39 -6.88 13.09
C VAL A 183 7.57 -6.36 14.24
N GLN A 184 8.23 -5.79 15.25
CA GLN A 184 7.58 -5.10 16.36
C GLN A 184 7.74 -3.60 16.18
N ILE A 185 6.63 -2.89 16.24
CA ILE A 185 6.58 -1.44 16.03
C ILE A 185 6.58 -0.75 17.40
N GLY A 186 7.61 0.04 17.65
CA GLY A 186 7.85 0.75 18.90
C GLY A 186 7.52 2.23 18.80
N ASN A 187 7.35 2.88 19.96
CA ASN A 187 7.17 4.33 20.10
C ASN A 187 6.01 4.93 19.29
N ILE A 188 4.93 4.18 19.08
CA ILE A 188 3.72 4.71 18.44
C ILE A 188 3.13 5.81 19.32
N PRO A 189 2.85 7.01 18.77
CA PRO A 189 2.25 8.11 19.51
C PRO A 189 0.91 7.74 20.15
N GLU A 190 0.58 8.38 21.27
CA GLU A 190 -0.69 8.16 21.95
C GLU A 190 -1.88 8.51 21.04
N GLY A 191 -2.90 7.65 21.02
CA GLY A 191 -4.08 7.83 20.18
C GLY A 191 -3.87 7.60 18.67
N ARG A 192 -2.76 6.98 18.27
CA ARG A 192 -2.52 6.52 16.90
C ARG A 192 -2.51 5.00 16.82
N GLU A 193 -2.99 4.48 15.69
CA GLU A 193 -3.05 3.06 15.40
C GLU A 193 -2.47 2.81 14.01
N ILE A 194 -1.79 1.69 13.83
CA ILE A 194 -1.24 1.34 12.51
C ILE A 194 -2.27 0.49 11.81
N ALA A 195 -2.81 1.02 10.72
CA ALA A 195 -3.70 0.27 9.85
C ALA A 195 -2.95 -0.86 9.15
N ARG A 196 -1.79 -0.55 8.55
CA ARG A 196 -1.03 -1.51 7.74
C ARG A 196 0.47 -1.33 7.80
N VAL A 197 1.16 -2.44 7.57
CA VAL A 197 2.60 -2.48 7.29
C VAL A 197 2.80 -3.20 5.96
N VAL A 198 3.43 -2.51 5.01
CA VAL A 198 3.80 -3.06 3.71
C VAL A 198 5.30 -3.27 3.68
N LEU A 199 5.73 -4.51 3.43
CA LEU A 199 7.11 -4.88 3.18
C LEU A 199 7.32 -5.03 1.67
N VAL A 200 8.23 -4.23 1.11
CA VAL A 200 8.71 -4.38 -0.26
C VAL A 200 10.12 -4.95 -0.20
N THR A 201 10.33 -6.12 -0.79
CA THR A 201 11.65 -6.76 -0.82
C THR A 201 12.46 -6.31 -2.04
N ASN A 202 13.77 -6.53 -2.02
CA ASN A 202 14.65 -6.32 -3.17
C ASN A 202 14.28 -7.18 -4.41
N GLN A 203 13.50 -8.25 -4.23
CA GLN A 203 12.93 -9.04 -5.31
C GLN A 203 11.66 -8.41 -5.90
N GLN A 204 11.28 -7.20 -5.45
CA GLN A 204 10.05 -6.50 -5.79
C GLN A 204 8.78 -7.27 -5.39
N GLU A 205 8.90 -8.23 -4.46
CA GLU A 205 7.74 -8.84 -3.84
C GLU A 205 7.20 -7.92 -2.75
N THR A 206 5.88 -7.69 -2.79
CA THR A 206 5.16 -6.83 -1.86
C THR A 206 4.30 -7.69 -0.94
N LEU A 207 4.58 -7.62 0.35
CA LEU A 207 3.89 -8.34 1.40
C LEU A 207 3.16 -7.33 2.30
N ILE A 208 1.90 -7.60 2.63
CA ILE A 208 1.06 -6.68 3.41
C ILE A 208 0.61 -7.39 4.67
N ALA A 209 0.80 -6.73 5.82
CA ALA A 209 0.36 -7.24 7.11
C ALA A 209 -0.52 -6.22 7.85
N VAL A 210 -1.48 -6.75 8.60
CA VAL A 210 -2.23 -6.02 9.61
C VAL A 210 -1.56 -6.26 10.96
N PRO A 211 -0.98 -5.23 11.60
CA PRO A 211 -0.33 -5.43 12.89
C PRO A 211 -1.34 -5.79 13.97
N GLN A 212 -1.06 -6.85 14.74
CA GLN A 212 -1.80 -7.16 15.95
C GLN A 212 -0.96 -6.77 17.15
N LYS A 213 -1.49 -5.89 18.02
CA LYS A 213 -0.73 -5.35 19.17
C LYS A 213 0.65 -4.82 18.75
N ARG A 214 0.71 -4.13 17.60
CA ARG A 214 1.92 -3.53 17.02
C ARG A 214 2.95 -4.56 16.50
N LEU A 215 2.54 -5.80 16.31
CA LEU A 215 3.37 -6.90 15.82
C LEU A 215 2.89 -7.37 14.45
N CYS A 216 3.81 -7.56 13.51
CA CYS A 216 3.58 -8.23 12.23
C CYS A 216 4.54 -9.42 12.09
N LEU A 217 4.10 -10.44 11.35
CA LEU A 217 4.95 -11.53 10.88
C LEU A 217 4.90 -11.53 9.35
N PHE A 218 6.06 -11.69 8.73
CA PHE A 218 6.20 -11.84 7.30
C PHE A 218 6.92 -13.14 6.99
N GLU A 219 6.33 -13.97 6.13
CA GLU A 219 7.03 -15.08 5.50
C GLU A 219 7.82 -14.49 4.32
N LEU A 220 9.15 -14.60 4.38
CA LEU A 220 10.03 -14.00 3.40
C LEU A 220 10.31 -14.98 2.26
N PRO A 221 10.37 -14.50 1.00
CA PRO A 221 10.81 -15.33 -0.10
C PRO A 221 12.29 -15.69 0.05
N ALA A 222 12.68 -16.81 -0.55
CA ALA A 222 14.05 -17.28 -0.51
C ALA A 222 15.02 -16.21 -1.05
N GLY A 223 15.94 -15.76 -0.20
CA GLY A 223 16.96 -14.77 -0.58
C GLY A 223 16.53 -13.30 -0.46
N ALA A 224 15.36 -12.99 0.10
CA ALA A 224 15.07 -11.63 0.56
C ALA A 224 16.10 -11.21 1.62
N ARG A 225 16.89 -10.20 1.30
CA ARG A 225 17.96 -9.68 2.16
C ARG A 225 17.76 -8.21 2.47
N ASP A 226 17.26 -7.44 1.53
CA ASP A 226 17.09 -6.01 1.72
C ASP A 226 15.65 -5.65 1.39
N GLY A 227 15.17 -4.55 1.96
CA GLY A 227 13.80 -4.14 1.72
C GLY A 227 13.44 -2.81 2.36
N GLN A 228 12.16 -2.49 2.21
CA GLN A 228 11.54 -1.29 2.72
C GLN A 228 10.23 -1.64 3.41
N PHE A 229 10.07 -1.14 4.63
CA PHE A 229 8.78 -1.13 5.33
C PHE A 229 8.11 0.22 5.15
N ASN A 230 6.83 0.20 4.79
CA ASN A 230 5.96 1.36 4.73
C ASN A 230 4.84 1.18 5.75
N ILE A 231 4.66 2.17 6.63
CA ILE A 231 3.62 2.18 7.67
C ILE A 231 2.48 3.09 7.22
N TYR A 232 1.23 2.68 7.50
CA TYR A 232 0.02 3.43 7.19
C TYR A 232 -0.87 3.55 8.42
N GLU A 233 -1.53 4.70 8.56
CA GLU A 233 -2.47 5.07 9.64
C GLU A 233 -3.83 5.40 9.05
#